data_AF-M9U8I1-F1
#
_entry.id   AF-M9U8I1-F1
#
_cell.length_a   1.000
_cell.length_b   1.000
_cell.length_c   1.000
_cell.angle_alpha   90.00
_cell.angle_beta   90.00
_cell.angle_gamma   90.00
#
_symmetry.space_group_name_H-M   'P 1'
#
loop_
_entity.id
_entity.type
_entity.pdbx_description
1 polymer ?
#
loop_
_entity_poly.entity_id
_entity_poly.type
_entity_poly.pdbx_seq_one_letter_code
_entity_poly.pdbx_strand_id
1 'polypeptide(L)'
;MHRELVLKALIDWNFWYKNQFIDIERDYSNQLLSLLGKGFVISVIGVKRSGKSTIINQIVKKLIDKGEDPFNTLIVNFEDSRFGDIRTANDLFSLYQLYKEIRKKKDSRPYIFLDEIQKVKGWEGFVRSLVDRKEANVVISGSTASVNNKNVREVLAGRHLVLEVFPFLLQGIPEVQKHQVFNGTGYNSQRK
;
A
#
# COMPACT_ATOMS: atom_id res chain seq x y z
N MET A 1 21.10 -7.12 -2.03
CA MET A 1 20.52 -5.76 -2.04
C MET A 1 21.62 -4.73 -2.27
N HIS A 2 21.68 -4.16 -3.47
CA HIS A 2 22.52 -3.00 -3.76
C HIS A 2 22.04 -1.73 -3.05
N ARG A 3 22.50 -1.50 -1.81
CA ARG A 3 22.00 -0.46 -0.91
C ARG A 3 21.99 0.95 -1.51
N GLU A 4 23.05 1.35 -2.20
CA GLU A 4 23.13 2.68 -2.84
C GLU A 4 22.07 2.86 -3.92
N LEU A 5 21.88 1.84 -4.77
CA LEU A 5 20.91 1.88 -5.86
C LEU A 5 19.47 1.97 -5.32
N VAL A 6 19.18 1.19 -4.29
CA VAL A 6 17.91 1.22 -3.56
C VAL A 6 17.68 2.59 -2.92
N LEU A 7 18.69 3.18 -2.28
CA LEU A 7 18.58 4.53 -1.70
C LEU A 7 18.26 5.60 -2.75
N LYS A 8 18.93 5.56 -3.90
CA LYS A 8 18.63 6.48 -5.02
C LYS A 8 17.18 6.32 -5.48
N ALA A 9 16.69 5.08 -5.61
CA ALA A 9 15.30 4.83 -5.96
C ALA A 9 14.32 5.35 -4.91
N LEU A 10 14.61 5.13 -3.63
CA LEU A 10 13.78 5.66 -2.54
C LEU A 10 13.72 7.19 -2.57
N ILE A 11 14.86 7.87 -2.69
CA ILE A 11 14.91 9.34 -2.81
C ILE A 11 14.09 9.82 -4.01
N ASP A 12 14.14 9.09 -5.13
CA ASP A 12 13.45 9.49 -6.33
C ASP A 12 11.94 9.35 -6.27
N TRP A 13 11.44 8.28 -5.65
CA TRP A 13 10.01 7.99 -5.55
C TRP A 13 9.31 8.75 -4.42
N ASN A 14 10.05 9.16 -3.39
CA ASN A 14 9.47 9.71 -2.18
C ASN A 14 9.42 11.25 -2.17
N PHE A 15 8.55 11.81 -1.34
CA PHE A 15 8.40 13.25 -1.17
C PHE A 15 9.45 13.88 -0.24
N TRP A 16 10.49 13.13 0.13
CA TRP A 16 11.44 13.49 1.19
C TRP A 16 12.20 14.79 0.92
N TYR A 17 12.59 15.01 -0.33
CA TYR A 17 13.39 16.16 -0.75
C TYR A 17 12.81 16.90 -1.96
N LYS A 18 11.71 16.40 -2.53
CA LYS A 18 11.06 16.95 -3.72
C LYS A 18 9.58 16.63 -3.72
N ASN A 19 8.78 17.44 -4.41
CA ASN A 19 7.41 17.05 -4.73
C ASN A 19 7.43 16.04 -5.87
N GLN A 20 6.50 15.09 -5.84
CA GLN A 20 6.23 14.20 -6.97
C GLN A 20 5.20 14.83 -7.89
N PHE A 21 5.15 14.36 -9.14
CA PHE A 21 4.07 14.72 -10.04
C PHE A 21 2.74 14.15 -9.52
N ILE A 22 1.74 15.03 -9.44
CA ILE A 22 0.39 14.71 -9.00
C ILE A 22 -0.51 15.07 -10.17
N ASP A 23 -0.95 14.05 -10.88
CA ASP A 23 -1.92 14.17 -11.97
C ASP A 23 -3.30 14.61 -11.43
N ILE A 24 -4.29 14.75 -12.31
CA ILE A 24 -5.67 15.16 -12.00
C ILE A 24 -6.21 14.41 -10.76
N GLU A 25 -6.70 15.17 -9.77
CA GLU A 25 -7.24 14.61 -8.53
C GLU A 25 -8.35 13.60 -8.79
N ARG A 26 -8.30 12.46 -8.09
CA ARG A 26 -9.32 11.41 -8.18
C ARG A 26 -9.99 11.17 -6.84
N ASP A 27 -11.30 10.95 -6.85
CA ASP A 27 -12.10 10.67 -5.65
C ASP A 27 -11.59 9.49 -4.81
N TYR A 28 -10.94 8.52 -5.47
CA TYR A 28 -10.30 7.38 -4.80
C TYR A 28 -9.28 7.80 -3.74
N SER A 29 -8.59 8.93 -3.92
CA SER A 29 -7.63 9.42 -2.93
C SER A 29 -8.32 9.86 -1.63
N ASN A 30 -9.52 10.46 -1.71
CA ASN A 30 -10.33 10.81 -0.55
C ASN A 30 -10.91 9.56 0.13
N GLN A 31 -11.37 8.60 -0.66
CA GLN A 31 -11.83 7.30 -0.12
C GLN A 31 -10.69 6.59 0.62
N LEU A 32 -9.51 6.49 0.01
CA LEU A 32 -8.32 5.89 0.62
C LEU A 32 -7.95 6.58 1.93
N LEU A 33 -7.97 7.93 1.96
CA LEU A 33 -7.72 8.70 3.17
C LEU A 33 -8.66 8.33 4.32
N SER A 34 -9.93 8.08 4.03
CA SER A 34 -10.93 7.68 5.04
C SER A 34 -10.73 6.25 5.58
N LEU A 35 -9.95 5.42 4.90
CA LEU A 35 -9.65 4.04 5.30
C LEU A 35 -8.37 3.94 6.13
N LEU A 36 -7.45 4.89 5.99
CA LEU A 36 -6.18 4.92 6.71
C LEU A 36 -6.37 4.95 8.24
N GLY A 37 -5.41 4.41 8.98
CA GLY A 37 -5.39 4.42 10.44
C GLY A 37 -6.31 3.41 11.13
N LYS A 38 -7.12 2.65 10.37
CA LYS A 38 -8.08 1.67 10.92
C LYS A 38 -7.46 0.32 11.33
N GLY A 39 -6.15 0.16 11.21
CA GLY A 39 -5.46 -1.10 11.54
C GLY A 39 -5.68 -2.22 10.52
N PHE A 40 -5.98 -1.87 9.27
CA PHE A 40 -6.09 -2.80 8.14
C PHE A 40 -4.98 -2.53 7.13
N VAL A 41 -4.56 -3.56 6.40
CA VAL A 41 -3.86 -3.39 5.13
C VAL A 41 -4.88 -2.91 4.10
N ILE A 42 -4.62 -1.79 3.43
CA ILE A 42 -5.52 -1.31 2.38
C ILE A 42 -4.93 -1.67 1.02
N SER A 43 -5.67 -2.41 0.21
CA SER A 43 -5.25 -2.75 -1.15
C SER A 43 -5.95 -1.87 -2.16
N VAL A 44 -5.14 -1.13 -2.91
CA VAL A 44 -5.55 -0.39 -4.09
C VAL A 44 -5.36 -1.32 -5.29
N ILE A 45 -6.45 -1.92 -5.78
CA ILE A 45 -6.39 -2.89 -6.86
C ILE A 45 -6.99 -2.35 -8.14
N GLY A 46 -6.61 -2.94 -9.28
CA GLY A 46 -7.22 -2.62 -10.56
C GLY A 46 -6.31 -2.99 -11.72
N VAL A 47 -6.85 -2.87 -12.94
CA VAL A 47 -6.13 -3.19 -14.17
C VAL A 47 -4.88 -2.32 -14.38
N LYS A 48 -3.97 -2.75 -15.26
CA LYS A 48 -2.81 -1.94 -15.64
C LYS A 48 -3.30 -0.60 -16.22
N ARG A 49 -2.59 0.49 -15.90
CA ARG A 49 -2.94 1.88 -16.32
C ARG A 49 -4.25 2.43 -15.72
N SER A 50 -4.80 1.81 -14.67
CA SER A 50 -5.96 2.39 -13.97
C SER A 50 -5.63 3.60 -13.09
N GLY A 51 -4.36 3.98 -12.93
CA GLY A 51 -3.93 5.14 -12.14
C GLY A 51 -3.67 4.86 -10.66
N LYS A 52 -3.35 3.62 -10.27
CA LYS A 52 -3.06 3.24 -8.87
C LYS A 52 -1.88 4.02 -8.27
N SER A 53 -0.74 4.06 -8.96
CA SER A 53 0.44 4.82 -8.51
C SER A 53 0.15 6.31 -8.38
N THR A 54 -0.67 6.87 -9.28
CA THR A 54 -1.16 8.24 -9.19
C THR A 54 -1.97 8.47 -7.92
N ILE A 55 -2.89 7.57 -7.58
CA ILE A 55 -3.68 7.64 -6.34
C ILE A 55 -2.77 7.55 -5.11
N ILE A 56 -1.73 6.71 -5.13
CA ILE A 56 -0.71 6.61 -4.08
C ILE A 56 0.00 7.96 -3.89
N ASN A 57 0.46 8.61 -4.96
CA ASN A 57 1.09 9.93 -4.87
C ASN A 57 0.12 10.99 -4.33
N GLN A 58 -1.14 10.96 -4.77
CA GLN A 58 -2.18 11.88 -4.30
C GLN A 58 -2.46 11.74 -2.80
N ILE A 59 -2.57 10.51 -2.28
CA ILE A 59 -2.81 10.30 -0.85
C ILE A 59 -1.60 10.73 -0.01
N VAL A 60 -0.37 10.44 -0.46
CA VAL A 60 0.85 10.87 0.25
C VAL A 60 0.91 12.39 0.33
N LYS A 61 0.63 13.09 -0.78
CA LYS A 61 0.55 14.56 -0.76
C LYS A 61 -0.51 15.06 0.22
N LYS A 62 -1.72 14.48 0.21
CA LYS A 62 -2.79 14.85 1.14
C LYS A 62 -2.39 14.65 2.61
N LEU A 63 -1.64 13.60 2.92
CA LEU A 63 -1.10 13.39 4.28
C LEU A 63 -0.11 14.49 4.65
N ILE A 64 0.82 14.81 3.76
CA ILE A 64 1.83 15.87 3.96
C ILE A 64 1.16 17.24 4.12
N ASP A 65 0.15 17.55 3.30
CA ASP A 65 -0.62 18.80 3.37
C ASP A 65 -1.42 18.92 4.67
N LYS A 66 -1.75 17.79 5.30
CA LYS A 66 -2.37 17.72 6.64
C LYS A 66 -1.35 17.76 7.79
N GLY A 67 -0.07 17.97 7.50
CA GLY A 67 1.00 18.13 8.48
C GLY A 67 1.81 16.88 8.77
N GLU A 68 1.66 15.79 7.99
CA GLU A 68 2.52 14.63 8.11
C GLU A 68 3.95 14.94 7.63
N ASP A 69 4.96 14.42 8.31
CA ASP A 69 6.35 14.58 7.88
C ASP A 69 6.58 13.74 6.61
N PRO A 70 7.08 14.30 5.49
CA PRO A 70 7.40 13.52 4.30
C PRO A 70 8.26 12.29 4.60
N PHE A 71 9.21 12.39 5.54
CA PHE A 71 10.07 11.27 5.94
C PHE A 71 9.31 10.17 6.69
N ASN A 72 8.13 10.45 7.25
CA ASN A 72 7.24 9.48 7.85
C ASN A 72 6.34 8.78 6.81
N THR A 73 6.55 9.04 5.53
CA THR A 73 5.95 8.30 4.41
C THR A 73 7.03 7.53 3.64
N LEU A 74 6.66 6.35 3.12
CA LEU A 74 7.52 5.51 2.29
C LEU A 74 6.72 4.98 1.10
N ILE A 75 7.15 5.31 -0.11
CA ILE A 75 6.67 4.75 -1.37
C ILE A 75 7.77 3.85 -1.94
N VAL A 76 7.39 2.63 -2.32
CA VAL A 76 8.25 1.67 -3.03
C VAL A 76 7.49 1.16 -4.24
N ASN A 77 8.07 1.33 -5.44
CA ASN A 77 7.47 0.85 -6.68
C ASN A 77 8.29 -0.31 -7.25
N PHE A 78 7.75 -1.53 -7.17
CA PHE A 78 8.48 -2.73 -7.62
C PHE A 78 8.57 -2.89 -9.16
N GLU A 79 8.02 -1.97 -9.95
CA GLU A 79 8.32 -1.84 -11.39
C GLU A 79 9.67 -1.17 -11.66
N ASP A 80 10.19 -0.37 -10.73
CA ASP A 80 11.50 0.24 -10.88
C ASP A 80 12.61 -0.82 -10.77
N SER A 81 13.43 -0.92 -11.83
CA SER A 81 14.50 -1.91 -11.94
C SER A 81 15.54 -1.81 -10.83
N ARG A 82 15.66 -0.65 -10.17
CA ARG A 82 16.56 -0.42 -9.04
C ARG A 82 16.17 -1.19 -7.79
N PHE A 83 14.91 -1.63 -7.69
CA PHE A 83 14.47 -2.61 -6.67
C PHE A 83 14.58 -4.05 -7.19
N GLY A 84 15.38 -4.32 -8.22
CA GLY A 84 15.60 -5.62 -8.86
C GLY A 84 15.79 -6.79 -7.89
N ASP A 85 16.55 -6.56 -6.82
CA ASP A 85 16.89 -7.57 -5.82
C ASP A 85 15.79 -7.84 -4.79
N ILE A 86 14.78 -6.96 -4.67
CA ILE A 86 13.77 -7.06 -3.61
C ILE A 86 12.67 -8.00 -4.09
N ARG A 87 12.82 -9.30 -3.83
CA ARG A 87 11.93 -10.34 -4.39
C ARG A 87 11.34 -11.27 -3.34
N THR A 88 11.70 -11.13 -2.09
CA THR A 88 11.18 -11.93 -0.97
C THR A 88 10.76 -11.07 0.22
N ALA A 89 10.00 -11.66 1.15
CA ALA A 89 9.65 -11.04 2.42
C ALA A 89 10.90 -10.60 3.23
N ASN A 90 11.99 -11.37 3.20
CA ASN A 90 13.24 -11.02 3.89
C ASN A 90 13.88 -9.75 3.29
N ASP A 91 13.77 -9.58 1.98
CA ASP A 91 14.23 -8.37 1.31
C ASP A 91 13.37 -7.16 1.70
N LEU A 92 12.04 -7.34 1.86
CA LEU A 92 11.15 -6.29 2.38
C LEU A 92 11.52 -5.89 3.81
N PHE A 93 11.83 -6.85 4.68
CA PHE A 93 12.32 -6.55 6.03
C PHE A 93 13.62 -5.76 5.98
N SER A 94 14.56 -6.13 5.10
CA SER A 94 15.83 -5.41 4.92
C SER A 94 15.62 -3.99 4.40
N LEU A 95 14.74 -3.82 3.42
CA LEU A 95 14.32 -2.51 2.88
C LEU A 95 13.66 -1.65 3.97
N TYR A 96 12.81 -2.25 4.80
CA TYR A 96 12.16 -1.56 5.90
C TYR A 96 13.15 -1.11 6.99
N GLN A 97 14.16 -1.94 7.32
CA GLN A 97 15.23 -1.50 8.23
C GLN A 97 16.01 -0.33 7.63
N LEU A 98 16.36 -0.39 6.34
CA LEU A 98 17.02 0.72 5.65
C LEU A 98 16.19 2.01 5.73
N TYR A 99 14.88 1.93 5.49
CA TYR A 99 13.98 3.08 5.65
C TYR A 99 13.95 3.58 7.11
N LYS A 100 13.90 2.69 8.09
CA LYS A 100 13.92 3.06 9.51
C LYS A 100 15.17 3.82 9.89
N GLU A 101 16.31 3.59 9.24
CA GLU A 101 17.53 4.38 9.48
C GLU A 101 17.35 5.85 9.04
N ILE A 102 16.71 6.07 7.88
CA ILE A 102 16.50 7.39 7.24
C ILE A 102 15.40 8.20 7.93
N ARG A 103 14.38 7.51 8.49
CA ARG A 103 13.20 8.17 9.06
C ARG A 103 13.56 9.08 10.23
N LYS A 104 13.01 10.31 10.25
CA LYS A 104 13.28 11.30 11.30
C LYS A 104 12.52 11.03 12.60
N LYS A 105 11.21 10.78 12.51
CA LYS A 105 10.35 10.52 13.68
C LYS A 105 10.36 9.04 14.06
N LYS A 106 11.08 8.62 15.11
CA LYS A 106 11.15 7.20 15.51
C LYS A 106 9.91 6.71 16.29
N ASP A 107 9.19 7.61 16.95
CA ASP A 107 8.05 7.25 17.81
C ASP A 107 6.68 7.32 17.11
N SER A 108 6.66 7.60 15.81
CA SER A 108 5.44 7.60 14.99
C SER A 108 5.27 6.31 14.18
N ARG A 109 4.03 5.98 13.84
CA ARG A 109 3.75 4.99 12.80
C ARG A 109 3.91 5.65 11.43
N PRO A 110 4.80 5.14 10.55
CA PRO A 110 4.89 5.62 9.18
C PRO A 110 3.72 5.11 8.34
N TYR A 111 3.51 5.79 7.21
CA TYR A 111 2.64 5.32 6.14
C TYR A 111 3.49 4.69 5.04
N ILE A 112 3.29 3.39 4.80
CA ILE A 112 4.05 2.61 3.83
C ILE A 112 3.15 2.25 2.66
N PHE A 113 3.59 2.59 1.47
CA PHE A 113 2.92 2.37 0.20
C PHE A 113 3.77 1.46 -0.66
N LEU A 114 3.27 0.25 -0.91
CA LEU A 114 3.95 -0.80 -1.68
C LEU A 114 3.25 -1.01 -3.01
N ASP A 115 3.78 -0.41 -4.07
CA ASP A 115 3.18 -0.41 -5.40
C ASP A 115 3.65 -1.61 -6.22
N GLU A 116 2.71 -2.31 -6.86
CA GLU A 116 2.94 -3.56 -7.60
C GLU A 116 3.57 -4.68 -6.73
N ILE A 117 3.06 -4.85 -5.51
CA ILE A 117 3.61 -5.72 -4.46
C ILE A 117 3.68 -7.20 -4.85
N GLN A 118 2.85 -7.64 -5.81
CA GLN A 118 2.82 -9.03 -6.26
C GLN A 118 4.13 -9.53 -6.88
N LYS A 119 5.07 -8.61 -7.17
CA LYS A 119 6.43 -8.96 -7.60
C LYS A 119 7.32 -9.52 -6.50
N VAL A 120 6.88 -9.46 -5.24
CA VAL A 120 7.68 -9.86 -4.08
C VAL A 120 7.05 -11.09 -3.43
N LYS A 121 7.72 -12.22 -3.42
CA LYS A 121 7.15 -13.47 -2.86
C LYS A 121 7.01 -13.40 -1.33
N GLY A 122 5.86 -13.82 -0.82
CA GLY A 122 5.58 -13.90 0.62
C GLY A 122 5.36 -12.54 1.29
N TRP A 123 5.10 -11.51 0.48
CA TRP A 123 4.84 -10.15 0.94
C TRP A 123 3.71 -10.05 1.96
N GLU A 124 2.73 -10.95 1.90
CA GLU A 124 1.54 -10.98 2.74
C GLU A 124 1.92 -11.08 4.23
N GLY A 125 2.88 -11.96 4.54
CA GLY A 125 3.38 -12.14 5.91
C GLY A 125 4.10 -10.91 6.42
N PHE A 126 4.87 -10.24 5.56
CA PHE A 126 5.54 -8.98 5.91
C PHE A 126 4.53 -7.89 6.26
N VAL A 127 3.56 -7.58 5.38
CA VAL A 127 2.60 -6.50 5.63
C VAL A 127 1.69 -6.80 6.81
N ARG A 128 1.28 -8.07 6.98
CA ARG A 128 0.51 -8.50 8.14
C ARG A 128 1.29 -8.27 9.43
N SER A 129 2.58 -8.63 9.44
CA SER A 129 3.40 -8.46 10.64
C SER A 129 3.49 -7.00 11.09
N LEU A 130 3.61 -6.05 10.15
CA LEU A 130 3.66 -4.62 10.45
C LEU A 130 2.34 -4.10 11.03
N VAL A 131 1.21 -4.54 10.49
CA VAL A 131 -0.11 -4.12 10.96
C VAL A 131 -0.46 -4.76 12.31
N ASP A 132 -0.25 -6.07 12.47
CA ASP A 132 -0.52 -6.80 13.72
C ASP A 132 0.32 -6.22 14.87
N ARG A 133 1.59 -5.88 14.61
CA ARG A 133 2.50 -5.25 15.59
C ARG A 133 2.31 -3.75 15.73
N LYS A 134 1.36 -3.16 15.01
CA LYS A 134 1.08 -1.72 15.12
C LYS A 134 2.31 -0.87 14.78
N GLU A 135 3.16 -1.35 13.88
CA GLU A 135 4.42 -0.69 13.51
C GLU A 135 4.24 0.30 12.36
N ALA A 136 3.28 0.09 11.45
CA ALA A 136 3.04 0.96 10.30
C ALA A 136 1.58 0.93 9.84
N ASN A 137 1.16 1.99 9.16
CA ASN A 137 -0.03 1.98 8.30
C ASN A 137 0.40 1.51 6.92
N VAL A 138 -0.26 0.48 6.36
CA VAL A 138 0.18 -0.13 5.10
C VAL A 138 -0.89 -0.03 4.03
N VAL A 139 -0.49 0.51 2.89
CA VAL A 139 -1.23 0.49 1.64
C VAL A 139 -0.43 -0.31 0.63
N ILE A 140 -1.09 -1.22 -0.07
CA ILE A 140 -0.49 -2.00 -1.15
C ILE A 140 -1.23 -1.76 -2.45
N SER A 141 -0.57 -1.99 -3.57
CA SER A 141 -1.16 -1.93 -4.89
C SER A 141 -0.78 -3.14 -5.73
N GLY A 142 -1.68 -3.51 -6.64
CA GLY A 142 -1.40 -4.52 -7.67
C GLY A 142 -2.62 -4.80 -8.54
N SER A 143 -2.52 -5.83 -9.38
CA SER A 143 -3.68 -6.31 -10.15
C SER A 143 -4.70 -6.99 -9.25
N THR A 144 -5.99 -6.90 -9.59
CA THR A 144 -7.09 -7.51 -8.81
C THR A 144 -6.82 -8.99 -8.51
N ALA A 145 -6.45 -9.78 -9.52
CA ALA A 145 -6.17 -11.20 -9.35
C ALA A 145 -4.96 -11.51 -8.46
N SER A 146 -3.95 -10.64 -8.44
CA SER A 146 -2.71 -10.91 -7.69
C SER A 146 -2.81 -10.50 -6.22
N VAL A 147 -3.56 -9.44 -5.91
CA VAL A 147 -3.64 -8.86 -4.56
C VAL A 147 -4.97 -9.18 -3.85
N ASN A 148 -5.97 -9.72 -4.54
CA ASN A 148 -7.26 -10.10 -3.95
C ASN A 148 -7.65 -11.57 -4.20
N ASN A 149 -6.68 -12.49 -4.20
CA ASN A 149 -6.93 -13.93 -4.33
C ASN A 149 -7.15 -14.62 -2.97
N LYS A 150 -7.53 -15.91 -3.02
CA LYS A 150 -7.83 -16.74 -1.84
C LYS A 150 -6.67 -16.79 -0.85
N ASN A 151 -5.43 -17.02 -1.32
CA ASN A 151 -4.25 -17.09 -0.45
C ASN A 151 -4.02 -15.78 0.31
N VAL A 152 -4.12 -14.62 -0.37
CA VAL A 152 -3.99 -13.31 0.27
C VAL A 152 -5.06 -13.12 1.35
N ARG A 153 -6.32 -13.46 1.04
CA ARG A 153 -7.43 -13.35 2.00
C ARG A 153 -7.22 -14.24 3.24
N GLU A 154 -6.70 -15.45 3.05
CA GLU A 154 -6.37 -16.37 4.13
C GLU A 154 -5.22 -15.84 5.00
N VAL A 155 -4.11 -15.41 4.39
CA VAL A 155 -2.94 -14.92 5.13
C VAL A 155 -3.24 -13.63 5.88
N LEU A 156 -3.96 -12.69 5.25
CA LEU A 156 -4.36 -11.42 5.89
C LEU A 156 -5.56 -11.58 6.84
N ALA A 157 -6.23 -12.73 6.85
CA ALA A 157 -7.27 -13.12 7.81
C ALA A 157 -8.34 -12.03 8.07
N GLY A 158 -8.82 -11.39 6.99
CA GLY A 158 -9.83 -10.32 7.07
C GLY A 158 -9.30 -8.94 7.50
N ARG A 159 -8.00 -8.78 7.79
CA ARG A 159 -7.35 -7.48 8.10
C ARG A 159 -6.97 -6.72 6.84
N HIS A 160 -7.83 -6.78 5.84
CA HIS A 160 -7.59 -6.26 4.51
C HIS A 160 -8.85 -5.57 3.97
N LEU A 161 -8.71 -4.31 3.59
CA LEU A 161 -9.77 -3.53 2.93
C LEU A 161 -9.39 -3.31 1.48
N VAL A 162 -10.34 -3.48 0.57
CA VAL A 162 -10.12 -3.33 -0.88
C VAL A 162 -10.69 -2.00 -1.34
N LEU A 163 -9.87 -1.26 -2.08
CA LEU A 163 -10.27 -0.13 -2.90
C LEU A 163 -10.00 -0.49 -4.37
N GLU A 164 -11.05 -0.76 -5.13
CA GLU A 164 -10.93 -1.06 -6.56
C GLU A 164 -10.94 0.22 -7.39
N VAL A 165 -9.90 0.39 -8.20
CA VAL A 165 -9.67 1.56 -9.03
C VAL A 165 -9.93 1.21 -10.49
N PHE A 166 -10.94 1.86 -11.06
CA PHE A 166 -11.26 1.76 -12.47
C PHE A 166 -10.47 2.80 -13.30
N PRO A 167 -10.14 2.49 -14.57
CA PRO A 167 -9.57 3.46 -15.51
C PRO A 167 -10.33 4.78 -15.60
N PHE A 168 -9.65 5.86 -15.94
CA PHE A 168 -10.21 7.22 -15.98
C PHE A 168 -11.50 7.31 -16.82
N LEU A 169 -11.51 6.71 -18.01
CA LEU A 169 -12.67 6.70 -18.93
C LEU A 169 -13.90 5.95 -18.39
N LEU A 170 -13.74 5.12 -17.34
CA LEU A 170 -14.81 4.35 -16.72
C LEU A 170 -15.32 5.00 -15.41
N GLN A 171 -14.73 6.13 -14.98
CA GLN A 171 -15.24 6.91 -13.85
C GLN A 171 -16.53 7.63 -14.26
N GLY A 172 -17.66 6.97 -14.06
CA GLY A 172 -18.98 7.50 -14.43
C GLY A 172 -19.97 6.44 -14.90
N ILE A 173 -19.54 5.19 -15.10
CA ILE A 173 -20.46 4.07 -15.31
C ILE A 173 -20.88 3.56 -13.93
N PRO A 174 -22.11 3.81 -13.47
CA PRO A 174 -22.60 3.17 -12.26
C PRO A 174 -22.72 1.67 -12.58
N GLU A 175 -22.48 0.82 -11.57
CA GLU A 175 -23.13 -0.50 -11.52
C GLU A 175 -22.43 -1.72 -12.14
N VAL A 176 -21.11 -1.92 -11.95
CA VAL A 176 -20.55 -3.28 -12.07
C VAL A 176 -19.57 -3.56 -10.92
N GLN A 177 -19.99 -4.44 -10.00
CA GLN A 177 -19.23 -5.02 -8.87
C GLN A 177 -19.21 -4.25 -7.53
N LYS A 178 -20.39 -3.91 -7.00
CA LYS A 178 -20.61 -4.00 -5.54
C LYS A 178 -20.70 -5.48 -5.15
N HIS A 179 -19.60 -6.20 -4.99
CA HIS A 179 -19.63 -7.52 -4.37
C HIS A 179 -18.50 -7.67 -3.32
N GLN A 180 -18.97 -7.89 -2.08
CA GLN A 180 -18.24 -8.38 -0.90
C GLN A 180 -17.35 -7.38 -0.15
N VAL A 181 -18.00 -6.40 0.49
CA VAL A 181 -17.60 -6.04 1.85
C VAL A 181 -18.12 -7.16 2.76
N PHE A 182 -17.29 -8.14 3.08
CA PHE A 182 -17.61 -9.11 4.14
C PHE A 182 -17.51 -8.37 5.48
N ASN A 183 -18.66 -8.03 6.04
CA ASN A 183 -18.76 -7.69 7.45
C ASN A 183 -18.40 -8.95 8.25
N GLY A 184 -17.23 -8.94 8.87
CA GLY A 184 -16.83 -9.95 9.83
C GLY A 184 -17.71 -9.88 11.07
N THR A 185 -18.75 -10.70 11.12
CA THR A 185 -19.47 -11.08 12.34
C THR A 185 -20.09 -12.46 12.12
N GLY A 186 -19.71 -13.45 12.91
CA GLY A 186 -20.35 -14.77 12.87
C GLY A 186 -19.48 -15.99 13.22
N TYR A 187 -18.53 -15.88 14.15
CA TYR A 187 -18.15 -17.08 14.91
C TYR A 187 -19.28 -17.30 15.93
N ASN A 188 -20.25 -18.14 15.59
CA ASN A 188 -21.21 -18.65 16.55
C ASN A 188 -20.88 -20.11 16.83
N SER A 189 -20.30 -20.32 18.01
CA SER A 189 -20.19 -21.59 18.68
C SER A 189 -21.59 -22.16 18.97
N GLN A 190 -21.93 -23.29 18.37
CA GLN A 190 -22.90 -24.24 18.92
C GLN A 190 -22.37 -25.64 18.58
N ARG A 191 -21.82 -26.38 19.56
CA ARG A 191 -22.56 -27.37 20.35
C ARG A 191 -23.41 -28.29 19.47
N LYS A 192 -22.85 -29.44 19.12
CA LYS A 192 -23.32 -30.77 19.54
C LYS A 192 -22.16 -31.75 19.48
#